data_AF-A0A410D2T1-F1
#
_entry.id   AF-A0A410D2T1-F1
#
_cell.length_a   1.000
_cell.length_b   1.000
_cell.length_c   1.000
_cell.angle_alpha   90.00
_cell.angle_beta   90.00
_cell.angle_gamma   90.00
#
_symmetry.space_group_name_H-M   'P 1'
#
loop_
_entity.id
_entity.type
_entity.pdbx_description
1 polymer ?
#
loop_
_entity_poly.entity_id
_entity_poly.type
_entity_poly.pdbx_seq_one_letter_code
_entity_poly.pdbx_strand_id
1 'polypeptide(L)'
;MKTTNDISNYTFLSHQTKRALIYAIQEVKENKLNVLTSKYMMYGILKAYPSLLSNNFKSIGGKNKIFNEDINYLIYKCKLSLKDQKTQSFPKDESKKIILSKTITDLFTSLFTDLEILKLTNDSIKNYNVITTFSIFYELLKNDDIKTWFKDEIFLQKK
;
A
#
# COMPACT_ATOMS: atom_id res chain seq x y z
N MET A 1 -28.79 26.87 -23.07
CA MET A 1 -28.48 26.30 -21.74
C MET A 1 -27.06 25.74 -21.79
N LYS A 2 -26.15 26.26 -20.97
CA LYS A 2 -24.80 25.69 -20.81
C LYS A 2 -24.93 24.47 -19.90
N THR A 3 -24.74 23.27 -20.44
CA THR A 3 -24.47 22.09 -19.62
C THR A 3 -23.06 22.25 -19.04
N THR A 4 -22.97 22.80 -17.84
CA THR A 4 -21.79 22.65 -17.01
C THR A 4 -21.66 21.15 -16.73
N ASN A 5 -20.74 20.50 -17.43
CA ASN A 5 -20.22 19.21 -17.00
C ASN A 5 -19.61 19.45 -15.62
N ASP A 6 -20.38 19.15 -14.56
CA ASP A 6 -19.82 18.91 -13.25
C ASP A 6 -18.90 17.70 -13.40
N ILE A 7 -17.63 17.99 -13.71
CA ILE A 7 -16.52 17.08 -13.45
C ILE A 7 -16.46 17.00 -11.93
N SER A 8 -17.37 16.21 -11.38
CA SER A 8 -17.36 15.81 -9.99
C SER A 8 -15.95 15.29 -9.73
N ASN A 9 -15.30 15.87 -8.72
CA ASN A 9 -14.00 15.45 -8.20
C ASN A 9 -14.12 14.01 -7.68
N TYR A 10 -14.20 13.02 -8.58
CA TYR A 10 -14.16 11.61 -8.23
C TYR A 10 -12.75 11.29 -7.76
N THR A 11 -12.52 11.51 -6.48
CA THR A 11 -11.29 11.11 -5.83
C THR A 11 -11.40 9.63 -5.51
N PHE A 12 -10.94 8.80 -6.46
CA PHE A 12 -10.97 7.34 -6.33
C PHE A 12 -10.05 6.79 -5.24
N LEU A 13 -9.15 7.61 -4.68
CA LEU A 13 -8.25 7.22 -3.60
C LEU A 13 -8.56 8.06 -2.36
N SER A 14 -8.63 7.41 -1.19
CA SER A 14 -8.79 8.13 0.08
C SER A 14 -7.58 9.03 0.33
N HIS A 15 -7.74 10.03 1.20
CA HIS A 15 -6.64 10.90 1.59
C HIS A 15 -5.47 10.09 2.20
N GLN A 16 -5.77 9.09 3.02
CA GLN A 16 -4.75 8.19 3.59
C GLN A 16 -4.06 7.37 2.49
N THR A 17 -4.79 6.90 1.47
CA THR A 17 -4.21 6.15 0.34
C THR A 17 -3.24 7.00 -0.46
N LYS A 18 -3.59 8.27 -0.72
CA LYS A 18 -2.69 9.22 -1.39
C LYS A 18 -1.41 9.43 -0.58
N ARG A 19 -1.52 9.61 0.74
CA ARG A 19 -0.36 9.74 1.63
C ARG A 19 0.51 8.49 1.62
N ALA A 20 -0.10 7.30 1.64
CA ALA A 20 0.62 6.03 1.57
C ALA A 20 1.44 5.91 0.28
N LEU A 21 0.84 6.26 -0.87
CA LEU A 21 1.54 6.30 -2.16
C LEU A 21 2.71 7.28 -2.16
N ILE A 22 2.52 8.48 -1.59
CA ILE A 22 3.59 9.48 -1.49
C ILE A 22 4.76 8.92 -0.67
N TYR A 23 4.50 8.31 0.49
CA TYR A 23 5.56 7.71 1.30
C TYR A 23 6.26 6.55 0.61
N ALA A 24 5.52 5.69 -0.09
CA ALA A 24 6.11 4.61 -0.88
C ALA A 24 7.01 5.15 -1.99
N ILE A 25 6.56 6.15 -2.75
CA ILE A 25 7.32 6.79 -3.82
C ILE A 25 8.59 7.47 -3.27
N GLN A 26 8.49 8.18 -2.14
CA GLN A 26 9.63 8.81 -1.49
C GLN A 26 10.68 7.76 -1.12
N GLU A 27 10.26 6.64 -0.52
CA GLU A 27 11.18 5.57 -0.13
C GLU A 27 11.82 4.88 -1.33
N VAL A 28 11.08 4.65 -2.43
CA VAL A 28 11.65 4.14 -3.69
C VAL A 28 12.76 5.06 -4.20
N LYS A 29 12.53 6.38 -4.17
CA LYS A 29 13.52 7.40 -4.56
C LYS A 29 14.73 7.45 -3.62
N GLU A 30 14.50 7.40 -2.29
CA GLU A 30 15.57 7.35 -1.29
C GLU A 30 16.50 6.14 -1.50
N ASN A 31 15.95 5.02 -1.95
CA ASN A 31 16.69 3.80 -2.28
C ASN A 31 17.28 3.79 -3.70
N LYS A 32 17.17 4.90 -4.45
CA LYS A 32 17.65 5.04 -5.83
C LYS A 32 17.11 3.93 -6.74
N LEU A 33 15.82 3.62 -6.61
CA LEU A 33 15.09 2.70 -7.47
C LEU A 33 14.03 3.48 -8.28
N ASN A 34 13.52 2.87 -9.34
CA ASN A 34 12.47 3.45 -10.19
C ASN A 34 11.18 2.61 -10.25
N VAL A 35 11.12 1.50 -9.52
CA VAL A 35 9.96 0.60 -9.51
C VAL A 35 9.32 0.61 -8.12
N LEU A 36 8.02 0.94 -8.06
CA LEU A 36 7.21 0.80 -6.87
C LEU A 36 6.66 -0.63 -6.79
N THR A 37 7.20 -1.39 -5.83
CA THR A 37 6.80 -2.78 -5.56
C THR A 37 5.80 -2.86 -4.42
N SER A 38 5.19 -4.04 -4.25
CA SER A 38 4.28 -4.36 -3.15
C SER A 38 4.89 -4.14 -1.76
N LYS A 39 6.20 -4.35 -1.58
CA LYS A 39 6.88 -4.08 -0.30
C LYS A 39 6.95 -2.58 0.01
N TYR A 40 7.29 -1.75 -0.98
CA TYR A 40 7.27 -0.29 -0.82
C TYR A 40 5.86 0.23 -0.56
N MET A 41 4.85 -0.33 -1.24
CA MET A 41 3.46 0.03 -1.01
C MET A 41 3.00 -0.34 0.40
N MET A 42 3.34 -1.54 0.88
CA MET A 42 3.09 -1.97 2.25
C MET A 42 3.70 -0.99 3.25
N TYR A 43 4.99 -0.67 3.11
CA TYR A 43 5.67 0.32 3.95
C TYR A 43 4.95 1.69 3.94
N GLY A 44 4.56 2.18 2.76
CA GLY A 44 3.81 3.43 2.62
C GLY A 44 2.50 3.42 3.40
N ILE A 45 1.76 2.32 3.36
CA ILE A 45 0.53 2.13 4.13
C ILE A 45 0.79 2.19 5.63
N LEU A 46 1.79 1.44 6.13
CA LEU A 46 2.13 1.44 7.55
C LEU A 46 2.52 2.84 8.05
N LYS A 47 3.27 3.59 7.23
CA LYS A 47 3.69 4.95 7.57
C LYS A 47 2.56 5.96 7.53
N ALA A 48 1.63 5.83 6.58
CA ALA A 48 0.47 6.72 6.47
C ALA A 48 -0.63 6.41 7.49
N TYR A 49 -0.77 5.14 7.87
CA TYR A 49 -1.81 4.69 8.79
C TYR A 49 -1.31 3.60 9.75
N PRO A 50 -0.47 3.97 10.74
CA PRO A 50 0.14 3.03 11.69
C PRO A 50 -0.88 2.18 12.46
N SER A 51 -2.03 2.77 12.82
CA SER A 51 -3.12 2.09 13.55
C SER A 51 -3.87 1.02 12.74
N LEU A 52 -3.56 0.87 11.45
CA LEU A 52 -4.09 -0.23 10.65
C LEU A 52 -3.69 -1.60 11.24
N LEU A 53 -2.48 -1.69 11.80
CA LEU A 53 -1.96 -2.91 12.40
C LEU A 53 -2.61 -3.21 13.75
N SER A 54 -2.79 -2.21 14.62
CA SER A 54 -3.43 -2.43 15.92
C SER A 54 -4.85 -2.98 15.78
N ASN A 55 -5.57 -2.60 14.71
CA ASN A 55 -6.97 -2.99 14.52
C ASN A 55 -7.15 -4.29 13.71
N ASN A 56 -6.18 -4.70 12.89
CA ASN A 56 -6.32 -5.85 11.96
C ASN A 56 -5.37 -7.02 12.25
N PHE A 57 -4.53 -6.95 13.27
CA PHE A 57 -3.52 -7.99 13.55
C PHE A 57 -4.10 -9.40 13.77
N LYS A 58 -5.33 -9.49 14.32
CA LYS A 58 -6.00 -10.77 14.57
C LYS A 58 -6.33 -11.53 13.27
N SER A 59 -6.66 -10.82 12.18
CA SER A 59 -7.03 -11.46 10.90
C SER A 59 -5.82 -11.98 10.11
N ILE A 60 -4.60 -11.53 10.44
CA ILE A 60 -3.35 -11.91 9.75
C ILE A 60 -2.68 -13.13 10.41
N GLY A 61 -3.30 -13.68 11.47
CA GLY A 61 -2.82 -14.86 12.19
C GLY A 61 -1.81 -14.57 13.29
N GLY A 62 -1.74 -13.32 13.76
CA GLY A 62 -0.85 -12.94 14.85
C GLY A 62 -1.41 -13.33 16.23
N LYS A 63 -0.58 -13.97 17.07
CA LYS A 63 -0.90 -14.14 18.50
C LYS A 63 -0.89 -12.76 19.17
N ASN A 64 -1.78 -12.53 20.14
CA ASN A 64 -1.94 -11.27 20.92
C ASN A 64 -0.65 -10.68 21.55
N LYS A 65 0.50 -11.38 21.46
CA LYS A 65 1.77 -10.99 22.09
C LYS A 65 2.51 -9.82 21.40
N ILE A 66 2.16 -9.44 20.17
CA ILE A 66 2.87 -8.37 19.43
C ILE A 66 2.28 -6.98 19.69
N PHE A 67 1.32 -6.84 20.61
CA PHE A 67 0.82 -5.52 21.02
C PHE A 67 1.85 -4.66 21.79
N ASN A 68 2.98 -5.24 22.20
CA ASN A 68 4.06 -4.51 22.88
C ASN A 68 5.20 -4.07 21.96
N GLU A 69 5.24 -4.48 20.68
CA GLU A 69 6.20 -3.89 19.75
C GLU A 69 5.65 -2.56 19.25
N ASP A 70 6.39 -1.49 19.49
CA ASP A 70 6.07 -0.15 18.99
C ASP A 70 5.87 -0.24 17.46
N ILE A 71 4.73 0.23 16.94
CA ILE A 71 4.47 0.24 15.49
C ILE A 71 5.60 0.98 14.74
N ASN A 72 6.27 1.93 15.40
CA ASN A 72 7.46 2.58 14.86
C ASN A 72 8.62 1.60 14.62
N TYR A 73 8.80 0.60 15.48
CA TYR A 73 9.80 -0.46 15.31
C TYR A 73 9.49 -1.34 14.10
N LEU A 74 8.21 -1.68 13.88
CA LEU A 74 7.80 -2.44 12.68
C LEU A 74 8.06 -1.65 11.40
N ILE A 75 7.67 -0.37 11.38
CA ILE A 75 7.93 0.53 10.25
C ILE A 75 9.44 0.64 10.00
N TYR A 76 10.24 0.72 11.06
CA TYR A 76 11.69 0.76 10.98
C TYR A 76 12.29 -0.53 10.37
N LYS A 77 11.86 -1.71 10.82
CA LYS A 77 12.27 -2.99 10.23
C LYS A 77 11.93 -3.10 8.74
N CYS A 78 10.68 -2.76 8.38
CA CYS A 78 10.29 -2.71 6.97
C CYS A 78 11.19 -1.77 6.16
N LYS A 79 11.55 -0.59 6.71
CA LYS A 79 12.48 0.32 6.02
C LYS A 79 13.86 -0.30 5.84
N LEU A 80 14.37 -1.03 6.83
CA LEU A 80 15.67 -1.72 6.72
C LEU A 80 15.66 -2.79 5.64
N SER A 81 14.67 -3.68 5.61
CA SER A 81 14.59 -4.76 4.62
C SER A 81 14.36 -4.27 3.18
N LEU A 82 13.85 -3.04 3.01
CA LEU A 82 13.79 -2.38 1.70
C LEU A 82 15.17 -1.90 1.22
N LYS A 83 16.08 -1.50 2.13
CA LYS A 83 17.43 -1.02 1.78
C LYS A 83 18.35 -2.14 1.29
N ASP A 84 18.09 -3.37 1.69
CA ASP A 84 18.88 -4.53 1.30
C ASP A 84 18.61 -4.99 -0.14
N GLN A 85 17.56 -4.47 -0.78
CA GLN A 85 17.22 -4.72 -2.19
C GLN A 85 18.01 -3.81 -3.14
N LYS A 86 19.35 -3.87 -3.07
CA LYS A 86 20.24 -3.20 -4.02
C LYS A 86 20.46 -4.07 -5.26
N THR A 87 19.44 -4.25 -6.10
CA THR A 87 19.62 -5.09 -7.31
C THR A 87 19.24 -4.45 -8.64
N GLN A 88 18.90 -3.16 -8.69
CA GLN A 88 18.87 -2.45 -9.97
C GLN A 88 19.51 -1.07 -9.84
N SER A 89 20.72 -0.93 -10.36
CA SER A 89 21.44 0.33 -10.43
C SER A 89 20.66 1.35 -11.25
N PHE A 90 20.37 2.49 -10.63
CA PHE A 90 19.91 3.70 -11.31
C PHE A 90 20.97 4.12 -12.36
N PRO A 91 20.62 4.27 -13.65
CA PRO A 91 21.34 5.21 -14.51
C PRO A 91 21.16 6.60 -13.85
N LYS A 92 22.23 7.41 -13.75
CA LYS A 92 22.32 8.69 -13.02
C LYS A 92 21.26 9.78 -13.31
N ASP A 93 20.22 9.46 -14.06
CA ASP A 93 19.19 10.37 -14.50
C ASP A 93 18.02 10.40 -13.50
N GLU A 94 18.10 11.34 -12.54
CA GLU A 94 17.10 11.63 -11.50
C GLU A 94 15.69 11.99 -12.05
N SER A 95 15.57 12.15 -13.38
CA SER A 95 14.33 12.50 -14.07
C SER A 95 13.42 11.30 -14.39
N LYS A 96 13.88 10.04 -14.21
CA LYS A 96 13.05 8.89 -14.58
C LYS A 96 11.82 8.77 -13.68
N LYS A 97 10.65 8.77 -14.34
CA LYS A 97 9.33 8.54 -13.72
C LYS A 97 9.35 7.22 -12.92
N ILE A 98 8.74 7.24 -11.74
CA ILE A 98 8.49 6.00 -10.98
C ILE A 98 7.44 5.18 -11.73
N ILE A 99 7.75 3.91 -11.96
CA ILE A 99 6.89 2.95 -12.64
C ILE A 99 6.32 2.00 -11.58
N LEU A 100 5.05 1.61 -11.73
CA LEU A 100 4.45 0.59 -10.89
C LEU A 100 4.93 -0.79 -11.34
N SER A 101 5.33 -1.63 -10.39
CA SER A 101 5.55 -3.05 -10.70
C SER A 101 4.27 -3.69 -11.22
N LYS A 102 4.41 -4.78 -11.99
CA LYS A 102 3.25 -5.54 -12.52
C LYS A 102 2.26 -5.89 -11.41
N THR A 103 2.74 -6.40 -10.27
CA THR A 103 1.88 -6.75 -9.13
C THR A 103 1.10 -5.57 -8.58
N ILE A 104 1.69 -4.37 -8.53
CA ILE A 104 0.98 -3.16 -8.08
C ILE A 104 -0.03 -2.69 -9.14
N THR A 105 0.33 -2.76 -10.41
CA THR A 105 -0.59 -2.44 -11.51
C THR A 105 -1.82 -3.36 -11.45
N ASP A 106 -1.60 -4.67 -11.36
CA ASP A 106 -2.66 -5.67 -11.28
C ASP A 106 -3.54 -5.46 -10.04
N LEU A 107 -2.94 -5.12 -8.89
CA LEU A 107 -3.65 -4.78 -7.66
C LEU A 107 -4.59 -3.59 -7.86
N PHE A 108 -4.10 -2.48 -8.41
CA PHE A 108 -4.94 -1.31 -8.62
C PHE A 108 -6.04 -1.59 -9.65
N THR A 109 -5.72 -2.28 -10.73
CA THR A 109 -6.71 -2.71 -11.73
C THR A 109 -7.83 -3.53 -11.07
N SER A 110 -7.49 -4.52 -10.25
CA SER A 110 -8.49 -5.32 -9.51
C SER A 110 -9.38 -4.44 -8.64
N LEU A 111 -8.79 -3.56 -7.83
CA LEU A 111 -9.56 -2.68 -6.94
C LEU A 111 -10.44 -1.71 -7.73
N PHE A 112 -9.99 -1.19 -8.87
CA PHE A 112 -10.82 -0.35 -9.73
C PHE A 112 -11.98 -1.14 -10.33
N THR A 113 -11.73 -2.36 -10.83
CA THR A 113 -12.78 -3.24 -11.36
C THR A 113 -13.83 -3.57 -10.30
N ASP A 114 -13.41 -3.89 -9.07
CA ASP A 114 -14.33 -4.16 -7.95
C ASP A 114 -15.23 -2.93 -7.66
N LEU A 115 -14.65 -1.72 -7.66
CA LEU A 115 -15.43 -0.49 -7.48
C LEU A 115 -16.42 -0.26 -8.63
N GLU A 116 -16.04 -0.56 -9.87
CA GLU A 116 -16.93 -0.44 -11.03
C GLU A 116 -18.10 -1.42 -10.96
N ILE A 117 -17.85 -2.69 -10.58
CA ILE A 117 -18.91 -3.70 -10.39
C ILE A 117 -19.86 -3.28 -9.27
N LEU A 118 -19.34 -2.79 -8.15
CA LEU A 118 -20.17 -2.31 -7.03
C LEU A 118 -21.08 -1.14 -7.43
N LYS A 119 -20.59 -0.23 -8.28
CA LYS A 119 -21.42 0.85 -8.84
C LYS A 119 -22.56 0.32 -9.71
N LEU A 120 -22.30 -0.71 -10.50
CA LEU A 120 -23.31 -1.31 -11.39
C LEU A 120 -24.39 -2.10 -10.64
N THR A 121 -24.10 -2.56 -9.42
CA THR A 121 -24.95 -3.49 -8.68
C THR A 121 -25.72 -2.85 -7.51
N ASN A 122 -25.45 -1.59 -7.16
CA ASN A 122 -26.06 -0.99 -5.98
C ASN A 122 -26.15 0.55 -6.01
N ASP A 123 -27.28 1.09 -6.48
CA ASP A 123 -27.54 2.54 -6.57
C ASP A 123 -27.53 3.28 -5.21
N SER A 124 -27.67 2.56 -4.10
CA SER A 124 -27.74 3.13 -2.75
C SER A 124 -26.38 3.37 -2.09
N ILE A 125 -25.29 2.88 -2.68
CA ILE A 125 -23.97 2.80 -2.04
C ILE A 125 -23.06 3.94 -2.54
N LYS A 126 -23.32 5.17 -2.08
CA LYS A 126 -22.48 6.35 -2.42
C LYS A 126 -21.07 6.32 -1.80
N ASN A 127 -20.82 5.46 -0.82
CA ASN A 127 -19.60 5.47 0.00
C ASN A 127 -18.49 4.51 -0.47
N TYR A 128 -18.73 3.66 -1.46
CA TYR A 128 -17.75 2.69 -1.96
C TYR A 128 -17.17 3.11 -3.30
N ASN A 129 -16.96 4.42 -3.50
CA ASN A 129 -16.30 4.97 -4.69
C ASN A 129 -14.81 5.27 -4.46
N VAL A 130 -14.25 4.76 -3.36
CA VAL A 130 -12.94 5.16 -2.86
C VAL A 130 -12.13 3.92 -2.47
N ILE A 131 -10.97 3.76 -3.10
CA ILE A 131 -9.93 2.83 -2.70
C ILE A 131 -9.28 3.35 -1.41
N THR A 132 -9.48 2.60 -0.33
CA THR A 132 -8.94 2.91 0.98
C THR A 132 -7.57 2.23 1.20
N THR A 133 -6.81 2.70 2.19
CA THR A 133 -5.57 2.04 2.62
C THR A 133 -5.82 0.61 3.07
N PHE A 134 -6.99 0.35 3.66
CA PHE A 134 -7.42 -0.97 4.06
C PHE A 134 -7.62 -1.90 2.87
N SER A 135 -8.32 -1.45 1.83
CA SER A 135 -8.54 -2.23 0.60
C SER A 135 -7.20 -2.66 -0.03
N ILE A 136 -6.25 -1.72 -0.15
CA ILE A 136 -4.92 -2.03 -0.69
C ILE A 136 -4.15 -2.96 0.23
N PHE A 137 -4.20 -2.76 1.54
CA PHE A 137 -3.51 -3.60 2.51
C PHE A 137 -3.98 -5.06 2.43
N TYR A 138 -5.29 -5.29 2.39
CA TYR A 138 -5.83 -6.64 2.25
C TYR A 138 -5.44 -7.27 0.91
N GLU A 139 -5.47 -6.52 -0.18
CA GLU A 139 -5.07 -7.02 -1.50
C GLU A 139 -3.58 -7.39 -1.53
N LEU A 140 -2.72 -6.59 -0.91
CA LEU A 140 -1.30 -6.91 -0.75
C LEU A 140 -1.07 -8.20 0.03
N LEU A 141 -1.88 -8.47 1.06
CA LEU A 141 -1.78 -9.69 1.87
C LEU A 141 -2.32 -10.94 1.19
N LYS A 142 -3.01 -10.83 0.05
CA LYS A 142 -3.35 -12.00 -0.79
C LYS A 142 -2.13 -12.53 -1.55
N ASN A 143 -1.10 -11.72 -1.74
CA ASN A 143 0.16 -12.17 -2.32
C ASN A 143 1.00 -12.89 -1.25
N ASP A 144 1.28 -14.18 -1.47
CA ASP A 144 1.97 -15.03 -0.48
C ASP A 144 3.41 -14.57 -0.20
N ASP A 145 4.13 -14.02 -1.17
CA ASP A 145 5.48 -13.48 -0.96
C ASP A 145 5.44 -12.28 -0.02
N ILE A 146 4.46 -11.39 -0.20
CA ILE A 146 4.27 -10.21 0.65
C ILE A 146 3.77 -10.62 2.02
N LYS A 147 2.83 -11.55 2.11
CA LYS A 147 2.35 -12.08 3.38
C LYS A 147 3.48 -12.75 4.16
N THR A 148 4.32 -13.53 3.51
CA THR A 148 5.47 -14.21 4.13
C THR A 148 6.53 -13.20 4.55
N TRP A 149 6.95 -12.30 3.65
CA TRP A 149 7.89 -11.23 3.99
C TRP A 149 7.37 -10.38 5.15
N PHE A 150 6.13 -9.92 5.09
CA PHE A 150 5.51 -9.13 6.14
C PHE A 150 5.46 -9.89 7.46
N LYS A 151 5.19 -11.20 7.41
CA LYS A 151 5.24 -12.04 8.60
C LYS A 151 6.67 -12.17 9.13
N ASP A 152 7.66 -12.36 8.29
CA ASP A 152 9.05 -12.52 8.74
C ASP A 152 9.55 -11.24 9.41
N GLU A 153 9.26 -10.07 8.84
CA GLU A 153 9.62 -8.77 9.41
C GLU A 153 8.93 -8.51 10.77
N ILE A 154 7.71 -9.05 10.96
CA ILE A 154 6.88 -8.81 12.14
C ILE A 154 7.02 -9.88 13.23
N PHE A 155 7.11 -11.15 12.86
CA PHE A 155 6.98 -12.29 13.78
C PHE A 155 8.31 -12.99 14.08
N LEU A 156 9.36 -12.80 13.27
CA LEU A 156 10.67 -13.37 13.59
C LEU A 156 11.43 -12.42 14.55
N GLN A 157 11.04 -12.49 15.82
CA GLN A 157 12.00 -12.33 16.90
C GLN A 157 12.94 -13.53 16.84
N LYS A 158 14.17 -13.34 16.32
CA LYS A 158 15.23 -14.30 16.64
C LYS A 158 15.44 -14.23 18.16
N LYS A 159 15.23 -15.37 18.81
CA LYS A 159 15.71 -15.67 20.17
C LYS A 159 17.20 -15.36 20.28
#